data_AF-A0A451C1E5-F1
#
_entry.id   AF-A0A451C1E5-F1
#
_cell.length_a   1.000
_cell.length_b   1.000
_cell.length_c   1.000
_cell.angle_alpha   90.00
_cell.angle_beta   90.00
_cell.angle_gamma   90.00
#
_symmetry.space_group_name_H-M   'P 1'
#
loop_
_entity.id
_entity.type
_entity.pdbx_description
1 polymer ?
#
loop_
_entity_poly.entity_id
_entity_poly.type
_entity_poly.pdbx_seq_one_letter_code
_entity_poly.pdbx_strand_id
1 'polypeptide(L)'
;MPCSSDPLDITRDGIPIPLSNLFDSGRLTQILWDHKKISFDAYLKARFSGGKLDFSHVDDKMVSSEIQPDEQSRFTDAFGKFEKLDWSQIHVDKGLDYKEYHGAIGPRYRHKKTYKFRVSEKFRCHGYREGDSFVVIGFETDHKSSDRG
;
A
#
# COMPACT_ATOMS: atom_id res chain seq x y z
N MET A 1 -4.19 -27.34 11.27
CA MET A 1 -4.89 -26.17 10.70
C MET A 1 -6.38 -26.41 10.88
N PRO A 2 -7.13 -25.60 11.65
CA PRO A 2 -8.58 -25.69 11.58
C PRO A 2 -9.00 -25.19 10.19
N CYS A 3 -9.71 -26.03 9.45
CA CYS A 3 -10.35 -25.65 8.21
C CYS A 3 -11.37 -24.55 8.56
N SER A 4 -11.12 -23.32 8.14
CA SER A 4 -12.09 -22.26 8.30
C SER A 4 -13.29 -22.57 7.40
N SER A 5 -14.44 -22.85 8.01
CA SER A 5 -15.71 -22.93 7.32
C SER A 5 -16.14 -21.52 6.97
N ASP A 6 -15.77 -21.07 5.78
CA ASP A 6 -16.29 -19.85 5.20
C ASP A 6 -16.94 -20.16 3.85
N PRO A 7 -18.24 -19.83 3.69
CA PRO A 7 -19.12 -19.15 4.65
C PRO A 7 -19.55 -20.03 5.84
N LEU A 8 -19.96 -19.38 6.94
CA LEU A 8 -20.71 -20.00 8.04
C LEU A 8 -22.17 -20.09 7.64
N ASP A 9 -22.65 -21.31 7.36
CA ASP A 9 -24.06 -21.55 7.06
C ASP A 9 -24.86 -21.56 8.37
N ILE A 10 -25.65 -20.50 8.61
CA ILE A 10 -26.59 -20.45 9.73
C ILE A 10 -28.02 -20.60 9.22
N THR A 11 -28.94 -21.05 10.06
CA THR A 11 -30.37 -21.10 9.72
C THR A 11 -31.12 -20.08 10.55
N ARG A 12 -31.90 -19.22 9.90
CA ARG A 12 -32.83 -18.30 10.56
C ARG A 12 -34.22 -18.52 9.98
N ASP A 13 -35.18 -18.88 10.83
CA ASP A 13 -36.57 -19.16 10.43
C ASP A 13 -36.68 -20.22 9.31
N GLY A 14 -35.81 -21.24 9.34
CA GLY A 14 -35.76 -22.29 8.31
C GLY A 14 -35.05 -21.89 7.01
N ILE A 15 -34.59 -20.64 6.89
CA ILE A 15 -33.86 -20.14 5.72
C ILE A 15 -32.35 -20.22 5.99
N PRO A 16 -31.57 -20.92 5.14
CA PRO A 16 -30.12 -20.86 5.20
C PRO A 16 -29.62 -19.45 4.85
N ILE A 17 -28.83 -18.85 5.74
CA ILE A 17 -28.18 -17.57 5.55
C ILE A 17 -26.66 -17.82 5.65
N PRO A 18 -25.91 -17.72 4.53
CA PRO A 18 -24.47 -17.79 4.58
C PRO A 18 -23.92 -16.49 5.19
N LEU A 19 -23.13 -16.60 6.26
CA LEU A 19 -22.43 -15.49 6.88
C LEU A 19 -20.93 -15.58 6.60
N SER A 20 -20.33 -14.48 6.14
CA SER A 20 -18.87 -14.41 6.01
C SER A 20 -18.23 -14.48 7.40
N ASN A 21 -17.29 -15.40 7.58
CA ASN A 21 -16.55 -15.56 8.81
C ASN A 21 -15.37 -14.58 8.82
N LEU A 22 -15.55 -13.43 9.48
CA LEU A 22 -14.56 -12.36 9.57
C LEU A 22 -13.61 -12.60 10.76
N PHE A 23 -12.76 -13.62 10.66
CA PHE A 23 -11.73 -13.92 11.67
C PHE A 23 -10.35 -13.32 11.32
N ASP A 24 -10.20 -12.78 10.12
CA ASP A 24 -8.97 -12.13 9.63
C ASP A 24 -9.22 -10.64 9.36
N SER A 25 -8.41 -9.78 9.98
CA SER A 25 -8.50 -8.32 9.80
C SER A 25 -8.26 -7.92 8.35
N GLY A 26 -7.39 -8.64 7.63
CA GLY A 26 -7.15 -8.42 6.20
C GLY A 26 -8.42 -8.63 5.36
N ARG A 27 -9.26 -9.60 5.74
CA ARG A 27 -10.50 -9.92 5.04
C ARG A 27 -11.59 -8.86 5.22
N LEU A 28 -11.74 -8.30 6.42
CA LEU A 28 -12.67 -7.19 6.64
C LEU A 28 -12.25 -5.97 5.80
N THR A 29 -10.97 -5.63 5.80
CA THR A 29 -10.43 -4.53 4.99
C THR A 29 -10.71 -4.73 3.50
N GLN A 30 -10.51 -5.95 2.98
CA GLN A 30 -10.81 -6.27 1.58
C GLN A 30 -12.29 -6.11 1.26
N ILE A 31 -13.20 -6.63 2.09
CA ILE A 31 -14.66 -6.52 1.87
C ILE A 31 -15.11 -5.06 1.89
N LEU A 32 -14.64 -4.27 2.85
CA LEU A 32 -14.95 -2.85 2.92
C LEU A 32 -14.46 -2.10 1.68
N TRP A 33 -13.30 -2.48 1.14
CA TRP A 33 -12.77 -1.93 -0.09
C TRP A 33 -13.59 -2.31 -1.32
N ASP A 34 -13.87 -3.61 -1.51
CA ASP A 34 -14.63 -4.14 -2.65
C ASP A 34 -16.04 -3.54 -2.72
N HIS A 35 -16.64 -3.27 -1.55
CA HIS A 35 -17.96 -2.65 -1.42
C HIS A 35 -17.93 -1.12 -1.40
N LYS A 36 -16.77 -0.50 -1.67
CA LYS A 36 -16.53 0.96 -1.70
C LYS A 36 -16.98 1.67 -0.42
N LYS A 37 -16.78 1.02 0.73
CA LYS A 37 -17.10 1.55 2.07
C LYS A 37 -15.95 2.33 2.71
N ILE A 38 -14.74 2.20 2.17
CA ILE A 38 -13.55 2.94 2.59
C ILE A 38 -12.85 3.56 1.38
N SER A 39 -12.13 4.66 1.59
CA SER A 39 -11.29 5.24 0.55
C SER A 39 -10.09 4.34 0.24
N PHE A 40 -9.45 4.57 -0.90
CA PHE A 40 -8.23 3.84 -1.27
C PHE A 40 -7.11 4.04 -0.24
N ASP A 41 -6.99 5.25 0.31
CA ASP A 41 -5.98 5.61 1.32
C ASP A 41 -6.21 4.82 2.61
N ALA A 42 -7.46 4.73 3.05
CA ALA A 42 -7.85 3.93 4.20
C ALA A 42 -7.61 2.45 3.95
N TYR A 43 -7.87 1.96 2.73
CA TYR A 43 -7.56 0.59 2.34
C TYR A 43 -6.06 0.30 2.42
N LEU A 44 -5.20 1.13 1.81
CA LEU A 44 -3.75 0.94 1.86
C LEU A 44 -3.21 0.96 3.30
N LYS A 45 -3.61 1.96 4.09
CA LYS A 45 -3.22 2.08 5.51
C LYS A 45 -3.60 0.84 6.30
N ALA A 46 -4.83 0.34 6.15
CA ALA A 46 -5.29 -0.84 6.87
C ALA A 46 -4.62 -2.13 6.36
N ARG A 47 -4.54 -2.32 5.03
CA ARG A 47 -4.07 -3.56 4.39
C ARG A 47 -2.59 -3.83 4.61
N PHE A 48 -1.78 -2.79 4.73
CA PHE A 48 -0.33 -2.86 4.90
C PHE A 48 0.12 -2.47 6.30
N SER A 49 -0.82 -2.18 7.22
CA SER A 49 -0.48 -1.89 8.62
C SER A 49 0.29 -3.04 9.27
N GLY A 50 1.32 -2.69 10.05
CA GLY A 50 2.17 -3.66 10.74
C GLY A 50 3.16 -4.42 9.85
N GLY A 51 3.23 -4.08 8.55
CA GLY A 51 4.21 -4.62 7.60
C GLY A 51 5.48 -3.77 7.50
N LYS A 52 6.22 -3.96 6.41
CA LYS A 52 7.38 -3.13 6.05
C LYS A 52 6.98 -1.74 5.58
N LEU A 53 5.77 -1.53 5.06
CA LEU A 53 5.31 -0.21 4.61
C LEU A 53 4.61 0.53 5.75
N ASP A 54 5.16 1.69 6.13
CA ASP A 54 4.56 2.57 7.12
C ASP A 54 3.97 3.82 6.46
N PHE A 55 2.66 4.02 6.66
CA PHE A 55 1.89 5.14 6.12
C PHE A 55 1.56 6.22 7.18
N SER A 56 2.18 6.15 8.36
CA SER A 56 1.94 7.06 9.50
C SER A 56 2.16 8.55 9.16
N HIS A 57 2.99 8.83 8.16
CA HIS A 57 3.34 10.19 7.73
C HIS A 57 2.61 10.68 6.49
N VAL A 58 1.72 9.87 5.91
CA VAL A 58 0.98 10.21 4.68
C VAL A 58 -0.33 10.93 5.04
N ASP A 59 -0.44 12.18 4.60
CA ASP A 59 -1.68 12.96 4.70
C ASP A 59 -2.79 12.32 3.85
N ASP A 60 -4.01 12.27 4.38
CA ASP A 60 -5.18 11.63 3.75
C ASP A 60 -5.48 12.21 2.37
N LYS A 61 -5.08 13.46 2.09
CA LYS A 61 -5.28 14.11 0.80
C LYS A 61 -4.30 13.67 -0.30
N MET A 62 -3.15 13.12 0.09
CA MET A 62 -2.02 12.88 -0.82
C MET A 62 -2.22 11.63 -1.69
N VAL A 63 -3.11 10.71 -1.29
CA VAL A 63 -3.22 9.39 -1.92
C VAL A 63 -4.48 9.27 -2.80
N SER A 64 -5.59 9.94 -2.49
CA SER A 64 -6.86 9.72 -3.20
C SER A 64 -7.14 10.67 -4.36
N SER A 65 -6.57 11.87 -4.38
CA SER A 65 -6.98 12.91 -5.35
C SER A 65 -6.42 12.67 -6.76
N GLU A 66 -5.29 11.98 -6.90
CA GLU A 66 -4.55 11.84 -8.16
C GLU A 66 -4.51 10.39 -8.72
N ILE A 67 -4.83 9.38 -7.90
CA ILE A 67 -4.74 7.96 -8.29
C ILE A 67 -6.07 7.51 -8.88
N GLN A 68 -6.08 7.30 -10.20
CA GLN A 68 -7.23 6.80 -10.92
C GLN A 68 -7.51 5.33 -10.57
N PRO A 69 -8.76 4.85 -10.67
CA PRO A 69 -9.14 3.49 -10.30
C PRO A 69 -8.32 2.38 -10.98
N ASP A 70 -7.88 2.59 -12.22
CA ASP A 70 -7.02 1.66 -12.97
C ASP A 70 -5.60 1.53 -12.40
N GLU A 71 -5.13 2.55 -11.68
CA GLU A 71 -3.81 2.54 -11.03
C GLU A 71 -3.86 1.95 -9.61
N GLN A 72 -5.02 1.92 -8.96
CA GLN A 72 -5.16 1.43 -7.58
C GLN A 72 -4.74 -0.05 -7.41
N SER A 73 -5.00 -0.88 -8.42
CA SER A 73 -4.53 -2.27 -8.44
C SER A 73 -3.00 -2.35 -8.50
N ARG A 74 -2.34 -1.49 -9.28
CA ARG A 74 -0.87 -1.42 -9.39
C ARG A 74 -0.21 -1.07 -8.07
N PHE A 75 -0.81 -0.13 -7.32
CA PHE A 75 -0.38 0.19 -5.95
C PHE A 75 -0.47 -1.02 -5.03
N THR A 76 -1.62 -1.71 -5.05
CA THR A 76 -1.83 -2.90 -4.22
C THR A 76 -0.84 -4.01 -4.56
N ASP A 77 -0.57 -4.25 -5.84
CA ASP A 77 0.36 -5.27 -6.32
C ASP A 77 1.81 -4.93 -5.98
N ALA A 78 2.24 -3.69 -6.22
CA ALA A 78 3.60 -3.24 -5.93
C ALA A 78 3.90 -3.28 -4.42
N PHE A 79 2.96 -2.85 -3.58
CA PHE A 79 3.12 -2.91 -2.13
C PHE A 79 3.04 -4.34 -1.61
N GLY A 80 2.13 -5.16 -2.14
CA GLY A 80 2.08 -6.59 -1.84
C GLY A 80 3.38 -7.31 -2.22
N LYS A 81 4.04 -6.89 -3.29
CA LYS A 81 5.37 -7.37 -3.66
C LYS A 81 6.44 -6.88 -2.68
N PHE A 82 6.45 -5.59 -2.36
CA PHE A 82 7.41 -4.98 -1.42
C PHE A 82 7.38 -5.67 -0.05
N GLU A 83 6.18 -5.95 0.49
CA GLU A 83 6.00 -6.67 1.76
C GLU A 83 6.59 -8.08 1.75
N LYS A 84 6.45 -8.80 0.64
CA LYS A 84 6.90 -10.19 0.50
C LYS A 84 8.41 -10.32 0.39
N LEU A 85 9.07 -9.33 -0.22
CA LEU A 85 10.50 -9.35 -0.44
C LEU A 85 11.26 -8.91 0.81
N ASP A 86 12.42 -9.52 1.06
CA ASP A 86 13.39 -8.97 2.02
C ASP A 86 14.14 -7.77 1.41
N TRP A 87 14.86 -7.02 2.24
CA TRP A 87 15.59 -5.83 1.78
C TRP A 87 16.64 -6.13 0.71
N SER A 88 17.34 -7.27 0.81
CA SER A 88 18.35 -7.64 -0.18
C SER A 88 17.72 -7.88 -1.55
N GLN A 89 16.53 -8.49 -1.57
CA GLN A 89 15.73 -8.69 -2.77
C GLN A 89 15.16 -7.38 -3.30
N ILE A 90 14.65 -6.50 -2.43
CA ILE A 90 14.13 -5.17 -2.79
C ILE A 90 15.20 -4.36 -3.53
N HIS A 91 16.45 -4.37 -3.05
CA HIS A 91 17.56 -3.62 -3.65
C HIS A 91 17.91 -4.04 -5.08
N VAL A 92 17.64 -5.30 -5.45
CA VAL A 92 17.99 -5.85 -6.77
C VAL A 92 16.78 -6.10 -7.66
N ASP A 93 15.56 -5.92 -7.14
CA ASP A 93 14.33 -6.17 -7.88
C ASP A 93 14.13 -5.11 -8.97
N LYS A 94 14.23 -5.55 -10.23
CA LYS A 94 14.09 -4.67 -11.41
C LYS A 94 12.69 -4.07 -11.56
N GLY A 95 11.67 -4.75 -11.02
CA GLY A 95 10.29 -4.27 -11.08
C GLY A 95 10.09 -3.07 -10.17
N LEU A 96 10.52 -3.21 -8.91
CA LEU A 96 10.50 -2.14 -7.91
C LEU A 96 11.50 -1.04 -8.25
N ASP A 97 12.66 -1.33 -8.86
CA ASP A 97 13.65 -0.30 -9.21
C ASP A 97 13.93 0.63 -8.01
N TYR A 98 14.15 0.01 -6.83
CA TYR A 98 14.36 0.71 -5.57
C TYR A 98 15.73 1.39 -5.58
N LYS A 99 15.72 2.72 -5.42
CA LYS A 99 16.94 3.52 -5.48
C LYS A 99 16.85 4.78 -4.66
N GLU A 100 18.03 5.34 -4.37
CA GLU A 100 18.14 6.61 -3.65
C GLU A 100 17.46 7.74 -4.42
N TYR A 101 16.79 8.62 -3.68
CA TYR A 101 16.13 9.80 -4.22
C TYR A 101 16.85 11.06 -3.75
N HIS A 102 17.25 11.88 -4.72
CA HIS A 102 18.00 13.13 -4.52
C HIS A 102 17.19 14.39 -4.86
N GLY A 103 15.88 14.27 -5.10
CA GLY A 103 15.04 15.42 -5.42
C GLY A 103 14.71 16.28 -4.20
N ALA A 104 13.91 17.33 -4.41
CA ALA A 104 13.51 18.23 -3.34
C ALA A 104 12.63 17.49 -2.31
N ILE A 105 13.00 17.59 -1.04
CA ILE A 105 12.28 16.96 0.07
C ILE A 105 11.84 18.05 1.04
N GLY A 106 10.65 17.89 1.60
CA GLY A 106 10.14 18.79 2.64
C GLY A 106 11.15 18.96 3.78
N PRO A 107 11.21 20.15 4.41
CA PRO A 107 12.21 20.47 5.44
C PRO A 107 12.25 19.46 6.59
N ARG A 108 11.11 18.83 6.88
CA ARG A 108 10.95 17.77 7.90
C ARG A 108 11.88 16.56 7.68
N TYR A 109 12.22 16.22 6.43
CA TYR A 109 12.96 15.00 6.09
C TYR A 109 14.36 15.26 5.50
N ARG A 110 14.85 16.52 5.50
CA ARG A 110 16.14 16.90 4.89
C ARG A 110 17.37 16.16 5.44
N HIS A 111 17.28 15.63 6.66
CA HIS A 111 18.34 14.88 7.32
C HIS A 111 18.20 13.36 7.16
N LYS A 112 17.15 12.89 6.48
CA LYS A 112 16.91 11.47 6.22
C LYS A 112 17.41 11.13 4.83
N LYS A 113 18.04 9.95 4.70
CA LYS A 113 18.37 9.38 3.40
C LYS A 113 17.10 8.80 2.79
N THR A 114 16.64 9.38 1.68
CA THR A 114 15.37 9.00 1.06
C THR A 114 15.56 8.17 -0.19
N TYR A 115 14.52 7.44 -0.53
CA TYR A 115 14.51 6.48 -1.61
C TYR A 115 13.16 6.50 -2.30
N LYS A 116 13.13 5.92 -3.50
CA LYS A 116 11.90 5.66 -4.22
C LYS A 116 11.89 4.28 -4.86
N PHE A 117 10.69 3.76 -5.06
CA PHE A 117 10.46 2.57 -5.86
C PHE A 117 9.25 2.74 -6.79
N ARG A 118 9.25 1.96 -7.87
CA ARG A 118 8.21 1.89 -8.87
C ARG A 118 6.95 1.24 -8.30
N VAL A 119 5.85 1.94 -8.47
CA VAL A 119 4.51 1.38 -8.31
C VAL A 119 3.94 1.00 -9.67
N SER A 120 4.04 1.92 -10.62
CA SER A 120 3.66 1.70 -12.02
C SER A 120 4.62 2.45 -12.94
N GLU A 121 4.40 2.40 -14.25
CA GLU A 121 5.14 3.26 -15.19
C GLU A 121 4.87 4.74 -14.94
N LYS A 122 3.73 5.07 -14.32
CA LYS A 122 3.34 6.43 -14.03
C LYS A 122 3.75 6.88 -12.63
N PHE A 123 3.68 6.00 -11.64
CA PHE A 123 3.84 6.36 -10.23
C PHE A 123 5.05 5.74 -9.56
N ARG A 124 5.72 6.55 -8.75
CA ARG A 124 6.73 6.12 -7.78
C ARG A 124 6.28 6.42 -6.36
N CYS A 125 6.61 5.52 -5.45
CA CYS A 125 6.49 5.73 -4.01
C CYS A 125 7.80 6.27 -3.47
N HIS A 126 7.72 7.37 -2.71
CA HIS A 126 8.85 8.06 -2.09
C HIS A 126 8.77 7.96 -0.57
N GLY A 127 9.92 7.78 0.08
CA GLY A 127 10.00 7.55 1.51
C GLY A 127 11.42 7.41 2.02
N TYR A 128 11.57 6.98 3.27
CA TYR A 128 12.87 6.64 3.85
C TYR A 128 12.78 5.32 4.61
N ARG A 129 13.93 4.68 4.79
CA ARG A 129 14.04 3.46 5.58
C ARG A 129 14.31 3.81 7.04
N GLU A 130 13.57 3.16 7.93
CA GLU A 130 13.78 3.20 9.38
C GLU A 130 13.69 1.77 9.92
N GLY A 131 14.84 1.18 10.24
CA GLY A 131 14.93 -0.24 10.61
C GLY A 131 14.51 -1.16 9.46
N ASP A 132 13.48 -1.98 9.70
CA ASP A 132 12.90 -2.88 8.69
C ASP A 132 11.74 -2.23 7.91
N SER A 133 11.35 -1.01 8.27
CA SER A 133 10.22 -0.31 7.67
C SER A 133 10.66 0.72 6.64
N PHE A 134 9.87 0.85 5.58
CA PHE A 134 9.88 1.95 4.63
C PHE A 134 8.75 2.91 5.00
N VAL A 135 9.12 4.06 5.55
CA VAL A 135 8.19 5.13 5.89
C VAL A 135 7.85 5.91 4.63
N VAL A 136 6.60 5.78 4.19
CA VAL A 136 6.07 6.44 3.01
C VAL A 136 5.88 7.92 3.32
N ILE A 137 6.50 8.77 2.50
CA ILE A 137 6.30 10.22 2.54
C ILE A 137 5.24 10.63 1.52
N GLY A 138 5.20 9.96 0.37
CA GLY A 138 4.27 10.33 -0.69
C GLY A 138 4.47 9.60 -2.01
N PHE A 139 3.72 10.07 -3.01
CA PHE A 139 3.73 9.54 -4.38
C PHE A 139 4.08 10.64 -5.37
N GLU A 140 4.91 10.31 -6.36
CA GLU A 140 5.25 11.19 -7.47
C GLU A 140 4.87 10.53 -8.79
N THR A 141 4.53 11.36 -9.78
CA THR A 141 4.38 10.87 -11.15
C THR A 141 5.70 11.03 -11.89
N ASP A 142 6.06 10.06 -12.74
CA ASP A 142 7.28 10.12 -13.57
C ASP A 142 7.29 11.36 -14.50
N HIS A 143 6.12 12.02 -14.70
CA HIS A 143 6.00 13.28 -15.46
C HIS A 143 6.34 14.56 -14.68
N LYS A 144 6.57 14.51 -13.36
CA LYS A 144 6.99 15.67 -12.55
C LYS A 144 8.34 15.41 -11.89
N SER A 145 9.42 15.51 -12.68
CA SER A 145 10.68 16.21 -12.37
C SER A 145 11.86 15.67 -13.19
N SER A 146 11.99 16.14 -14.43
CA SER A 146 13.27 16.11 -15.17
C SER A 146 13.44 17.34 -16.07
N ASP A 147 12.97 18.51 -15.63
CA ASP A 147 13.30 19.79 -16.29
C ASP A 147 13.37 20.92 -15.25
N ARG A 148 14.50 20.97 -14.53
CA ARG A 148 15.13 22.19 -13.98
C ARG A 148 16.62 21.92 -13.80
N GLY A 149 17.33 21.89 -14.93
CA GLY A 149 18.75 22.25 -14.98
C GLY A 149 18.93 23.75 -14.84
#